data_AF-A0A7X8GD43-F1
#
_entry.id   AF-A0A7X8GD43-F1
#
_cell.length_a   1.000
_cell.length_b   1.000
_cell.length_c   1.000
_cell.angle_alpha   90.00
_cell.angle_beta   90.00
_cell.angle_gamma   90.00
#
_symmetry.space_group_name_H-M   'P 1'
#
loop_
_entity.id
_entity.type
_entity.pdbx_description
1 polymer ?
#
loop_
_entity_poly.entity_id
_entity_poly.type
_entity_poly.pdbx_seq_one_letter_code
_entity_poly.pdbx_strand_id
1 'polypeptide(L)'
;MNKENAVKLFEQKQVRTHWDKQQEKWYFSIVDVIGILTEQATQHGARNYWKVLKHRLAKEGNQSVTNCNQLKMQSADGKFYNTDVADTEQLFRLIQSIPSPKAEP
;
A
#
# COMPACT_ATOMS: atom_id res chain seq x y z
N MET A 1 -24.11 -2.74 -20.30
CA MET A 1 -22.84 -1.99 -20.16
C MET A 1 -22.31 -2.24 -18.76
N ASN A 2 -21.37 -3.18 -18.64
CA ASN A 2 -20.97 -3.73 -17.34
C ASN A 2 -19.88 -2.87 -16.67
N LYS A 3 -20.10 -2.58 -15.38
CA LYS A 3 -19.17 -1.95 -14.42
C LYS A 3 -17.91 -2.79 -14.13
N GLU A 4 -17.58 -3.74 -14.98
CA GLU A 4 -16.52 -4.74 -14.78
C GLU A 4 -15.13 -4.22 -15.19
N ASN A 5 -15.06 -3.02 -15.76
CA ASN A 5 -13.80 -2.44 -16.28
C ASN A 5 -13.08 -1.49 -15.31
N ALA A 6 -13.56 -1.30 -14.07
CA ALA A 6 -12.87 -0.47 -13.09
C ALA A 6 -11.65 -1.16 -12.43
N VAL A 7 -11.44 -2.46 -12.68
CA VAL A 7 -10.26 -3.24 -12.24
C VAL A 7 -9.23 -3.32 -13.36
N LYS A 8 -9.05 -2.23 -14.13
CA LYS A 8 -8.02 -2.14 -15.17
C LYS A 8 -6.87 -1.27 -14.67
N LEU A 9 -5.66 -1.82 -14.78
CA LEU A 9 -4.33 -1.23 -14.56
C LEU A 9 -3.70 -1.31 -13.15
N PHE A 10 -3.63 -2.50 -12.55
CA PHE A 10 -2.48 -2.88 -11.70
C PHE A 10 -1.93 -4.19 -12.26
N GLU A 11 -1.11 -4.07 -13.30
CA GLU A 11 -0.61 -5.18 -14.13
C GLU A 11 -0.01 -6.31 -13.27
N GLN A 12 -0.69 -7.47 -13.26
CA GLN A 12 -0.25 -8.77 -12.74
C GLN A 12 0.07 -8.91 -11.24
N LYS A 13 0.13 -7.82 -10.46
CA LYS A 13 0.43 -7.86 -9.02
C LYS A 13 -0.82 -7.60 -8.20
N GLN A 14 -1.26 -8.60 -7.44
CA GLN A 14 -2.42 -8.49 -6.54
C GLN A 14 -2.07 -7.63 -5.31
N VAL A 15 -2.95 -6.68 -4.97
CA VAL A 15 -2.89 -5.91 -3.71
C VAL A 15 -3.80 -6.57 -2.69
N ARG A 16 -3.27 -6.88 -1.50
CA ARG A 16 -4.09 -7.41 -0.40
C ARG A 16 -4.99 -6.33 0.17
N THR A 17 -6.27 -6.66 0.31
CA THR A 17 -7.31 -5.75 0.81
C THR A 17 -8.08 -6.36 1.97
N HIS A 18 -8.53 -5.53 2.90
CA HIS A 18 -9.39 -5.92 4.01
C HIS A 18 -10.56 -4.95 4.14
N TRP A 19 -11.79 -5.47 4.21
CA TRP A 19 -12.97 -4.68 4.50
C TRP A 19 -13.25 -4.68 6.00
N ASP A 20 -13.16 -3.51 6.62
CA ASP A 20 -13.54 -3.30 8.02
C ASP A 20 -15.02 -2.91 8.08
N LYS A 21 -15.84 -3.82 8.64
CA LYS A 21 -17.29 -3.63 8.79
C LYS A 21 -17.67 -2.60 9.86
N GLN A 22 -16.81 -2.36 10.86
CA GLN A 22 -17.11 -1.42 11.94
C GLN A 22 -16.91 0.02 11.49
N GLN A 23 -15.87 0.24 10.67
CA GLN A 23 -15.54 1.56 10.14
C GLN A 23 -16.11 1.81 8.74
N GLU A 24 -16.70 0.78 8.12
CA GLU A 24 -17.18 0.79 6.73
C GLU A 24 -16.10 1.28 5.75
N LYS A 25 -14.87 0.79 5.94
CA LYS A 25 -13.67 1.21 5.21
C LYS A 25 -12.92 0.04 4.59
N TRP A 26 -12.34 0.31 3.41
CA TRP A 26 -11.35 -0.56 2.79
C TRP A 26 -9.94 -0.20 3.27
N TYR A 27 -9.20 -1.22 3.67
CA TYR A 27 -7.78 -1.15 3.99
C TYR A 27 -6.97 -1.90 2.95
N PHE A 28 -5.84 -1.32 2.56
CA PHE A 28 -4.93 -1.83 1.53
C PHE A 28 -3.55 -2.06 2.12
N SER A 29 -2.88 -3.15 1.74
CA SER A 29 -1.49 -3.37 2.12
C SER A 29 -0.58 -2.30 1.50
N ILE A 30 0.07 -1.50 2.35
CA ILE A 30 0.98 -0.44 1.89
C ILE A 30 2.18 -1.05 1.16
N VAL A 31 2.69 -2.19 1.65
CA VAL A 31 3.86 -2.86 1.07
C VAL A 31 3.57 -3.35 -0.35
N ASP A 32 2.38 -3.90 -0.59
CA ASP A 32 2.00 -4.37 -1.93
C ASP A 32 1.89 -3.20 -2.90
N VAL A 33 1.24 -2.10 -2.49
CA VAL A 33 1.10 -0.90 -3.32
C VAL A 33 2.47 -0.29 -3.64
N ILE A 34 3.34 -0.15 -2.63
CA ILE A 34 4.73 0.32 -2.85
C ILE A 34 5.46 -0.60 -3.82
N GLY A 35 5.35 -1.93 -3.65
CA GLY A 35 5.99 -2.89 -4.52
C GLY A 35 5.56 -2.79 -5.98
N ILE A 36 4.33 -2.34 -6.23
CA ILE A 36 3.85 -2.07 -7.59
C ILE A 36 4.39 -0.72 -8.10
N LEU A 37 4.24 0.36 -7.33
CA LEU A 37 4.62 1.71 -7.74
C LEU A 37 6.13 1.92 -7.92
N THR A 38 6.92 1.12 -7.21
CA THR A 38 8.39 1.17 -7.23
C THR A 38 9.00 -0.03 -7.94
N GLU A 39 8.17 -0.83 -8.64
CA GLU A 39 8.56 -1.99 -9.47
C GLU A 39 9.52 -2.97 -8.76
N GLN A 40 9.32 -3.17 -7.46
CA GLN A 40 10.20 -4.02 -6.68
C GLN A 40 10.07 -5.46 -7.15
N ALA A 41 11.22 -6.09 -7.40
CA ALA A 41 11.30 -7.49 -7.81
C ALA A 41 10.85 -8.43 -6.69
N THR A 42 10.95 -8.01 -5.42
CA THR A 42 10.60 -8.83 -4.26
C THR A 42 9.80 -8.05 -3.23
N GLN A 43 8.95 -8.76 -2.48
CA GLN A 43 8.25 -8.23 -1.31
C GLN A 43 9.21 -7.69 -0.24
N HIS A 44 10.39 -8.30 -0.11
CA HIS A 44 11.44 -7.81 0.80
C HIS A 44 11.96 -6.42 0.37
N GLY A 45 12.17 -6.21 -0.93
CA GLY A 45 12.53 -4.90 -1.49
C GLY A 45 11.49 -3.83 -1.20
N ALA A 46 10.21 -4.14 -1.44
CA ALA A 46 9.09 -3.24 -1.13
C ALA A 46 9.01 -2.88 0.36
N ARG A 47 9.23 -3.87 1.26
CA ARG A 47 9.26 -3.62 2.71
C ARG A 47 10.42 -2.72 3.12
N ASN A 48 11.60 -2.92 2.55
CA ASN A 48 12.76 -2.07 2.84
C ASN A 48 12.55 -0.64 2.33
N TYR A 49 12.00 -0.49 1.12
CA TYR A 49 11.60 0.82 0.60
C TYR A 49 10.62 1.51 1.54
N TRP A 50 9.57 0.79 1.96
CA TRP A 50 8.58 1.30 2.90
C TRP A 50 9.21 1.76 4.22
N LYS A 51 10.12 0.97 4.79
CA LYS A 51 10.83 1.32 6.03
C LYS A 51 11.59 2.64 5.89
N VAL A 52 12.29 2.84 4.77
CA VAL A 52 13.03 4.08 4.49
C VAL A 52 12.08 5.25 4.27
N LEU A 53 11.02 5.07 3.48
CA LEU A 53 10.00 6.09 3.22
C LEU A 53 9.30 6.53 4.51
N LYS A 54 8.87 5.59 5.35
CA LYS A 54 8.24 5.85 6.65
C LYS A 54 9.16 6.67 7.56
N HIS A 55 10.44 6.35 7.60
CA HIS A 55 11.42 7.11 8.37
C HIS A 55 11.65 8.53 7.81
N ARG A 56 11.70 8.70 6.49
CA ARG A 56 11.80 10.02 5.85
C ARG A 56 10.58 10.87 6.18
N LEU A 57 9.38 10.33 5.97
CA LEU A 57 8.13 11.05 6.21
C LEU A 57 7.93 11.38 7.69
N ALA A 58 8.36 10.50 8.60
CA ALA A 58 8.37 10.80 10.03
C ALA A 58 9.31 11.98 10.38
N LYS A 59 10.48 12.09 9.72
CA LYS A 59 11.40 13.23 9.89
C LYS A 59 10.84 14.53 9.33
N GLU A 60 10.05 14.47 8.26
CA GLU A 60 9.35 15.61 7.67
C GLU A 60 8.13 16.06 8.49
N GLY A 61 7.80 15.36 9.58
CA GLY A 61 6.66 15.68 10.44
C GLY A 61 5.32 15.18 9.89
N ASN A 62 5.33 14.31 8.88
CA ASN A 62 4.11 13.77 8.29
C ASN A 62 3.47 12.72 9.21
N GLN A 63 2.48 13.16 10.00
CA GLN A 63 1.79 12.32 10.98
C GLN A 63 0.93 11.21 10.34
N SER A 64 0.54 11.34 9.07
CA SER A 64 -0.29 10.34 8.37
C SER A 64 0.40 8.98 8.22
N VAL A 65 1.73 8.96 8.33
CA VAL A 65 2.59 7.78 8.12
C VAL A 65 2.99 7.13 9.45
N THR A 66 2.90 7.90 10.53
CA THR A 66 3.26 7.48 11.88
C THR A 66 2.18 6.61 12.51
N ASN A 67 0.91 6.81 12.11
CA ASN A 67 -0.27 6.07 12.58
C ASN A 67 -0.80 5.05 11.54
N CYS A 68 0.09 4.34 10.83
CA CYS A 68 -0.39 3.23 9.99
C CYS A 68 -0.97 2.12 10.87
N ASN A 69 -2.21 1.72 10.58
CA ASN A 69 -2.82 0.55 11.21
C ASN A 69 -2.08 -0.71 10.76
N GLN A 70 -1.98 -1.70 11.63
CA GLN A 70 -1.47 -3.03 11.27
C GLN A 70 -2.60 -4.04 11.31
N LEU A 71 -2.81 -4.74 10.20
CA LEU A 71 -3.79 -5.83 10.11
C LEU A 71 -3.09 -7.13 9.75
N LYS A 72 -3.64 -8.25 10.25
CA LYS A 72 -3.23 -9.58 9.81
C LYS A 72 -3.77 -9.82 8.41
N MET A 73 -2.87 -9.94 7.44
CA MET A 73 -3.20 -10.29 6.07
C MET A 73 -2.49 -11.59 5.68
N GLN A 74 -3.14 -12.38 4.84
CA GLN A 74 -2.55 -13.60 4.29
C GLN A 74 -1.44 -13.23 3.30
N SER A 75 -0.32 -13.92 3.38
CA SER A 75 0.83 -13.79 2.48
C SER A 75 0.78 -14.88 1.40
N ALA A 76 1.65 -14.79 0.39
CA ALA A 76 1.72 -15.72 -0.74
C ALA A 76 2.04 -17.17 -0.30
N ASP A 77 2.67 -17.35 0.86
CA ASP A 77 2.94 -18.64 1.49
C ASP A 77 1.75 -19.20 2.30
N GLY A 78 0.60 -18.54 2.23
CA GLY A 78 -0.64 -18.93 2.91
C GLY A 78 -0.67 -18.57 4.40
N LYS A 79 0.42 -18.04 4.97
CA LYS A 79 0.51 -17.65 6.38
C LYS A 79 0.02 -16.22 6.59
N PHE A 80 -0.47 -15.92 7.79
CA PHE A 80 -0.93 -14.58 8.15
C PHE A 80 0.17 -13.79 8.86
N TYR A 81 0.41 -12.57 8.40
CA TYR A 81 1.38 -11.65 9.00
C TYR A 81 0.75 -10.29 9.23
N ASN A 82 1.19 -9.59 10.28
CA ASN A 82 0.86 -8.18 10.46
C ASN A 82 1.54 -7.38 9.36
N THR A 83 0.76 -6.60 8.62
CA THR A 83 1.25 -5.67 7.61
C THR A 83 0.70 -4.29 7.90
N ASP A 84 1.51 -3.27 7.63
CA ASP A 84 1.04 -1.89 7.63
C ASP A 84 -0.02 -1.74 6.51
N VAL A 85 -1.17 -1.18 6.87
CA VAL A 85 -2.29 -0.91 5.97
C VAL A 85 -2.65 0.56 5.98
N ALA A 86 -3.24 1.01 4.88
CA ALA A 86 -3.79 2.35 4.72
C ALA A 86 -5.23 2.27 4.22
N ASP A 87 -6.09 3.17 4.69
CA ASP A 87 -7.36 3.41 4.01
C ASP A 87 -7.15 4.20 2.71
N THR A 88 -8.20 4.42 1.94
CA THR A 88 -8.14 5.09 0.64
C THR A 88 -7.47 6.46 0.72
N GLU A 89 -7.80 7.29 1.71
CA GLU A 89 -7.26 8.65 1.84
C GLU A 89 -5.78 8.64 2.21
N GLN A 90 -5.41 7.79 3.18
CA GLN A 90 -4.02 7.59 3.58
C GLN A 90 -3.19 7.06 2.41
N LEU A 91 -3.75 6.15 1.61
CA LEU A 91 -3.10 5.58 0.46
C LEU A 91 -2.82 6.64 -0.60
N PHE A 92 -3.80 7.51 -0.92
CA PHE A 92 -3.59 8.59 -1.89
C PHE A 92 -2.45 9.54 -1.47
N ARG A 93 -2.39 9.93 -0.20
CA ARG A 93 -1.28 10.77 0.32
C ARG A 93 0.07 10.08 0.23
N LEU A 94 0.09 8.77 0.51
CA LEU A 94 1.30 7.97 0.43
C LEU A 94 1.80 7.86 -1.01
N ILE A 95 0.90 7.63 -1.97
CA ILE A 95 1.22 7.58 -3.40
C ILE A 95 1.86 8.89 -3.86
N GLN A 96 1.32 10.04 -3.45
CA GLN A 96 1.89 11.37 -3.75
C GLN A 96 3.28 11.58 -3.15
N SER A 97 3.62 10.87 -2.08
CA SER A 97 4.92 10.97 -1.40
C SER A 97 5.97 10.02 -1.99
N ILE A 98 5.58 9.09 -2.84
CA ILE A 98 6.50 8.18 -3.53
C ILE A 98 6.94 8.88 -4.81
N PRO A 99 8.23 9.24 -4.96
CA PRO A 99 8.75 9.69 -6.24
C PRO A 99 8.71 8.49 -7.21
N SER A 100 7.65 8.38 -7.99
CA SER A 100 7.54 7.34 -9.01
C SER A 100 7.99 7.90 -10.36
N PRO A 101 8.85 7.19 -11.11
CA PRO A 101 9.12 7.55 -12.51
C PRO A 101 7.88 7.44 -13.41
N LYS A 102 6.78 6.84 -12.93
CA LYS A 102 5.45 6.82 -13.60
C LYS A 102 4.51 7.93 -13.12
N ALA A 103 4.91 8.76 -12.16
CA ALA A 103 4.14 9.91 -11.69
C ALA A 103 4.44 11.20 -12.47
N GLU A 104 5.36 11.16 -13.44
CA GLU A 104 5.61 12.25 -14.37
C GLU A 104 4.91 11.95 -15.73
N PRO A 105 4.21 12.93 -16.33
CA PRO A 105 3.45 12.80 -17.58
C PRO A 105 4.31 12.70 -18.84
#